data_AF-A0A510JXD4-F1
#
_entry.id   AF-A0A510JXD4-F1
#
_cell.length_a   1.000
_cell.length_b   1.000
_cell.length_c   1.000
_cell.angle_alpha   90.00
_cell.angle_beta   90.00
_cell.angle_gamma   90.00
#
_symmetry.space_group_name_H-M   'P 1'
#
loop_
_entity.id
_entity.type
_entity.pdbx_description
1 polymer ?
#
loop_
_entity_poly.entity_id
_entity_poly.type
_entity_poly.pdbx_seq_one_letter_code
_entity_poly.pdbx_strand_id
1 'polypeptide(L)'
;MEKIPKIKIISLGETALSTIEKEIITHENISIITIKNDYKDLKINFQDTDVILIILNTYFENDKNFALEIIRNTEKNDIFTGIYDIENGYTDLFDSKTDFIIKCKSSEDLKNGINGITKTLTAKGMVTLDLADLKTVFQKTSKSFVIFEKGNLETFDDFLQNLKLKLETFDKNKTYKIFLNITAGKNIELTQIKDIAKIMTNILNERAFLWGLQIYPENENFINIIAYIVEDSVK
;
A
#
# COMPACT_ATOMS: atom_id res chain seq x y z
N MET A 1 6.66 22.14 -10.41
CA MET A 1 6.61 20.70 -10.67
C MET A 1 6.77 20.03 -9.32
N GLU A 2 5.78 19.27 -8.86
CA GLU A 2 5.90 18.57 -7.58
C GLU A 2 7.11 17.63 -7.61
N LYS A 3 7.89 17.67 -6.51
CA LYS A 3 9.05 16.82 -6.33
C LYS A 3 8.55 15.39 -6.09
N ILE A 4 9.00 14.44 -6.91
CA ILE A 4 8.72 13.02 -6.69
C ILE A 4 9.34 12.60 -5.34
N PRO A 5 8.57 12.00 -4.41
CA PRO A 5 9.07 11.59 -3.11
C PRO A 5 10.21 10.57 -3.20
N LYS A 6 11.18 10.66 -2.29
CA LYS A 6 12.23 9.65 -2.08
C LYS A 6 11.72 8.55 -1.15
N ILE A 7 11.73 7.33 -1.66
CA ILE A 7 11.15 6.14 -1.02
C ILE A 7 12.26 5.15 -0.66
N LYS A 8 12.25 4.69 0.59
CA LYS A 8 13.11 3.59 1.05
C LYS A 8 12.26 2.39 1.41
N ILE A 9 12.53 1.25 0.79
CA ILE A 9 11.95 -0.04 1.17
C ILE A 9 13.02 -0.77 1.99
N ILE A 10 12.71 -1.06 3.25
CA ILE A 10 13.63 -1.72 4.17
C ILE A 10 13.08 -3.10 4.48
N SER A 11 13.78 -4.13 4.04
CA SER A 11 13.50 -5.53 4.33
C SER A 11 14.38 -6.00 5.47
N LEU A 12 13.74 -6.44 6.55
CA LEU A 12 14.41 -6.99 7.74
C LEU A 12 14.44 -8.51 7.64
N GLY A 13 15.51 -9.13 8.12
CA GLY A 13 15.70 -10.58 8.13
C GLY A 13 15.81 -11.20 6.73
N GLU A 14 15.71 -12.53 6.68
CA GLU A 14 15.48 -13.27 5.42
C GLU A 14 13.99 -13.25 5.10
N THR A 15 13.49 -12.09 4.68
CA THR A 15 12.07 -11.92 4.29
C THR A 15 11.84 -12.27 2.82
N ALA A 16 10.57 -12.52 2.49
CA ALA A 16 10.07 -12.85 1.15
C ALA A 16 10.35 -11.78 0.07
N LEU A 17 10.96 -10.64 0.43
CA LEU A 17 11.35 -9.60 -0.51
C LEU A 17 12.22 -10.18 -1.63
N SER A 18 13.18 -11.06 -1.33
CA SER A 18 14.06 -11.66 -2.35
C SER A 18 13.29 -12.38 -3.46
N THR A 19 12.07 -12.84 -3.17
CA THR A 19 11.21 -13.56 -4.11
C THR A 19 10.45 -12.62 -5.03
N ILE A 20 10.09 -11.42 -4.56
CA ILE A 20 9.26 -10.45 -5.30
C ILE A 20 10.03 -9.21 -5.76
N GLU A 21 11.31 -9.05 -5.39
CA GLU A 21 12.10 -7.83 -5.63
C GLU A 21 12.13 -7.43 -7.11
N LYS A 22 12.21 -8.41 -8.01
CA LYS A 22 12.19 -8.20 -9.47
C LYS A 22 10.83 -7.74 -10.00
N GLU A 23 9.77 -7.94 -9.22
CA GLU A 23 8.40 -7.53 -9.56
C GLU A 23 8.00 -6.22 -8.88
N ILE A 24 8.84 -5.66 -8.00
CA ILE A 24 8.62 -4.34 -7.41
C ILE A 24 8.98 -3.27 -8.43
N ILE A 25 8.15 -2.24 -8.53
CA ILE A 25 8.40 -1.09 -9.40
C ILE A 25 9.72 -0.44 -9.03
N THR A 26 10.58 -0.26 -10.03
CA THR A 26 11.86 0.43 -9.90
C THR A 26 11.74 1.86 -10.43
N HIS A 27 12.29 2.80 -9.67
CA HIS A 27 12.38 4.22 -10.03
C HIS A 27 13.66 4.78 -9.38
N GLU A 28 14.26 5.81 -9.94
CA GLU A 28 15.48 6.45 -9.40
C GLU A 28 15.34 6.97 -7.96
N ASN A 29 14.10 7.16 -7.50
CA ASN A 29 13.76 7.64 -6.16
C ASN A 29 13.40 6.51 -5.19
N ILE A 30 13.42 5.25 -5.64
CA ILE A 30 13.16 4.08 -4.82
C ILE A 30 14.50 3.40 -4.55
N SER A 31 14.85 3.23 -3.27
CA SER A 31 15.99 2.41 -2.86
C SER A 31 15.52 1.26 -1.98
N ILE A 32 16.02 0.06 -2.24
CA ILE A 32 15.75 -1.15 -1.47
C ILE A 32 16.96 -1.46 -0.59
N ILE A 33 16.73 -1.73 0.69
CA ILE A 33 17.76 -2.02 1.68
C ILE A 33 17.37 -3.31 2.40
N THR A 34 18.26 -4.30 2.43
CA THR A 34 18.05 -5.58 3.11
C THR A 34 18.98 -5.69 4.32
N ILE A 35 18.44 -5.98 5.50
CA ILE A 35 19.16 -6.04 6.77
C ILE A 35 18.99 -7.44 7.36
N LYS A 36 20.06 -8.25 7.34
CA LYS A 36 19.96 -9.67 7.71
C LYS A 36 20.26 -9.99 9.17
N ASN A 37 21.28 -9.40 9.82
CA ASN A 37 21.73 -9.94 11.12
C ASN A 37 22.36 -8.97 12.15
N ASP A 38 22.96 -7.81 11.79
CA ASP A 38 23.78 -7.05 12.76
C ASP A 38 23.42 -5.57 12.91
N TYR A 39 23.31 -5.14 14.17
CA TYR A 39 23.07 -3.76 14.63
C TYR A 39 24.15 -2.76 14.18
N LYS A 40 25.35 -3.23 13.82
CA LYS A 40 26.51 -2.36 13.52
C LYS A 40 26.38 -1.58 12.21
N ASP A 41 25.43 -1.94 11.36
CA ASP A 41 25.26 -1.36 10.02
C ASP A 41 24.05 -0.42 9.87
N LEU A 42 23.35 -0.07 10.96
CA LEU A 42 22.25 0.91 10.92
C LEU A 42 22.76 2.36 10.84
N LYS A 43 23.56 2.65 9.80
CA LYS A 43 23.65 4.00 9.23
C LYS A 43 22.69 4.12 8.07
N ILE A 44 21.41 3.83 8.31
CA ILE A 44 20.38 4.21 7.35
C ILE A 44 20.33 5.73 7.37
N ASN A 45 20.75 6.35 6.27
CA ASN A 45 20.60 7.78 6.14
C ASN A 45 19.12 8.10 5.89
N PHE A 46 18.47 8.68 6.90
CA PHE A 46 17.09 9.16 6.83
C PHE A 46 16.98 10.58 6.23
N GLN A 47 18.10 11.28 6.01
CA GLN A 47 18.08 12.58 5.35
C GLN A 47 17.50 12.44 3.94
N ASP A 48 16.73 13.45 3.54
CA ASP A 48 16.03 13.49 2.26
C ASP A 48 15.18 12.24 1.99
N THR A 49 14.53 11.66 2.99
CA THR A 49 13.59 10.54 2.79
C THR A 49 12.19 11.00 3.12
N ASP A 50 11.26 10.78 2.20
CA ASP A 50 9.86 11.20 2.35
C ASP A 50 8.98 10.02 2.77
N VAL A 51 9.34 8.79 2.34
CA VAL A 51 8.58 7.56 2.62
C VAL A 51 9.50 6.40 3.02
N ILE A 52 9.12 5.67 4.06
CA ILE A 52 9.74 4.39 4.47
C ILE A 52 8.69 3.28 4.51
N LEU A 53 8.96 2.20 3.80
CA LEU A 53 8.17 0.96 3.83
C LEU A 53 9.01 -0.13 4.48
N ILE A 54 8.59 -0.63 5.64
CA ILE A 54 9.29 -1.64 6.41
C ILE A 54 8.63 -2.99 6.14
N ILE A 55 9.41 -3.97 5.69
CA ILE A 55 8.98 -5.36 5.51
C ILE A 55 9.65 -6.17 6.60
N LEU A 56 8.86 -6.85 7.41
CA LEU A 56 9.39 -7.66 8.50
C LEU A 56 8.53 -8.88 8.78
N ASN A 57 9.10 -9.80 9.55
CA ASN A 57 8.35 -10.88 10.16
C ASN A 57 8.30 -10.66 11.68
N THR A 58 7.11 -10.32 12.18
CA THR A 58 6.92 -9.97 13.60
C THR A 58 7.11 -11.13 14.58
N TYR A 59 7.24 -12.38 14.11
CA TYR A 59 7.63 -13.49 15.00
C TYR A 59 9.10 -13.40 15.43
N PHE A 60 9.95 -12.71 14.68
CA PHE A 60 11.34 -12.51 15.06
C PHE A 60 11.50 -11.26 15.94
N GLU A 61 12.03 -11.46 17.14
CA GLU A 61 12.26 -10.36 18.09
C GLU A 61 13.25 -9.33 17.54
N ASN A 62 14.26 -9.79 16.79
CA ASN A 62 15.25 -8.91 16.16
C ASN A 62 14.59 -7.99 15.13
N ASP A 63 13.75 -8.53 14.24
CA ASP A 63 13.00 -7.76 13.24
C ASP A 63 12.14 -6.67 13.91
N LYS A 64 11.46 -7.01 15.00
CA LYS A 64 10.66 -6.04 15.76
C LYS A 64 11.52 -4.94 16.36
N ASN A 65 12.64 -5.30 16.97
CA ASN A 65 13.57 -4.34 17.57
C ASN A 65 14.17 -3.39 16.52
N PHE A 66 14.55 -3.92 15.35
CA PHE A 66 15.05 -3.12 14.23
C PHE A 66 13.98 -2.18 13.67
N ALA A 67 12.76 -2.69 13.46
CA ALA A 67 11.65 -1.86 13.00
C ALA A 67 11.37 -0.71 14.00
N LEU A 68 11.38 -0.98 15.30
CA LEU A 68 11.23 0.06 16.34
C LEU A 68 12.33 1.13 16.28
N GLU A 69 13.57 0.77 16.01
CA GLU A 69 14.66 1.73 15.86
C GLU A 69 14.50 2.61 14.62
N ILE A 70 14.11 2.00 13.49
CA ILE A 70 13.81 2.73 12.26
C ILE A 70 12.67 3.71 12.50
N ILE A 71 11.58 3.25 13.11
CA ILE A 71 10.38 4.07 13.40
C ILE A 71 10.71 5.26 14.31
N ARG A 72 11.55 5.07 15.34
CA ARG A 72 12.01 6.19 16.17
C ARG A 72 12.73 7.29 15.39
N ASN A 73 13.40 6.93 14.29
CA ASN A 73 14.04 7.90 13.40
C ASN A 73 13.02 8.53 12.43
N THR A 74 12.04 7.77 11.92
CA THR A 74 11.01 8.31 11.03
C THR A 74 10.09 9.31 11.73
N GLU A 75 9.68 9.04 12.97
CA GLU A 75 8.87 9.94 13.78
C GLU A 75 9.53 11.30 14.00
N LYS A 76 10.85 11.32 14.24
CA LYS A 76 11.61 12.56 14.44
C LYS A 76 11.69 13.44 13.19
N ASN A 77 11.51 12.85 12.01
CA ASN A 77 11.69 13.51 10.73
C ASN A 77 10.37 13.64 9.93
N ASP A 78 9.21 13.33 10.53
CA ASP A 78 7.88 13.33 9.88
C ASP A 78 7.80 12.51 8.57
N ILE A 79 8.53 11.39 8.53
CA ILE A 79 8.60 10.51 7.37
C ILE A 79 7.38 9.59 7.35
N PHE A 80 6.68 9.53 6.22
CA PHE A 80 5.54 8.63 6.04
C PHE A 80 5.99 7.17 6.10
N THR A 81 5.51 6.42 7.09
CA THR A 81 6.05 5.10 7.46
C THR A 81 4.96 4.03 7.43
N GLY A 82 5.16 3.01 6.61
CA GLY A 82 4.28 1.84 6.51
C GLY A 82 4.96 0.55 6.91
N ILE A 83 4.21 -0.37 7.54
CA ILE A 83 4.67 -1.73 7.85
C ILE A 83 3.94 -2.75 6.98
N TYR A 84 4.70 -3.70 6.43
CA TYR A 84 4.23 -4.93 5.83
C TYR A 84 4.74 -6.12 6.67
N ASP A 85 3.83 -6.73 7.42
CA ASP A 85 4.12 -7.92 8.22
C ASP A 85 3.80 -9.19 7.41
N ILE A 86 4.81 -10.00 7.10
CA ILE A 86 4.69 -11.10 6.13
C ILE A 86 4.12 -12.41 6.72
N GLU A 87 4.07 -12.54 8.04
CA GLU A 87 3.57 -13.75 8.72
C GLU A 87 2.36 -13.46 9.64
N ASN A 88 1.80 -12.25 9.55
CA ASN A 88 0.59 -11.85 10.29
C ASN A 88 0.69 -12.06 11.82
N GLY A 89 1.85 -11.80 12.41
CA GLY A 89 2.07 -11.89 13.85
C GLY A 89 1.55 -10.67 14.61
N TYR A 90 2.12 -10.40 15.79
CA TYR A 90 1.63 -9.36 16.70
C TYR A 90 2.26 -8.00 16.40
N THR A 91 1.45 -6.99 16.11
CA THR A 91 1.91 -5.69 15.60
C THR A 91 1.66 -4.52 16.54
N ASP A 92 0.98 -4.74 17.67
CA ASP A 92 0.51 -3.65 18.55
C ASP A 92 1.64 -2.74 19.08
N LEU A 93 2.85 -3.28 19.17
CA LEU A 93 4.03 -2.49 19.59
C LEU A 93 4.40 -1.37 18.60
N PHE A 94 3.90 -1.44 17.36
CA PHE A 94 4.07 -0.42 16.32
C PHE A 94 2.87 0.51 16.20
N ASP A 95 1.73 0.17 16.82
CA ASP A 95 0.52 0.98 16.77
C ASP A 95 0.83 2.39 17.25
N SER A 96 0.17 3.36 16.63
CA SER A 96 0.37 4.81 16.83
C SER A 96 1.73 5.38 16.40
N LYS A 97 2.71 4.54 16.02
CA LYS A 97 4.05 4.98 15.62
C LYS A 97 4.27 4.98 14.10
N THR A 98 3.41 4.29 13.37
CA THR A 98 3.42 4.23 11.89
C THR A 98 2.10 4.72 11.32
N ASP A 99 2.12 5.13 10.05
CA ASP A 99 0.95 5.61 9.34
C ASP A 99 0.02 4.46 8.95
N PHE A 100 0.58 3.27 8.69
CA PHE A 100 -0.22 2.07 8.48
C PHE A 100 0.54 0.79 8.81
N ILE A 101 -0.24 -0.26 9.04
CA ILE A 101 0.24 -1.64 9.18
C ILE A 101 -0.64 -2.54 8.30
N ILE A 102 0.01 -3.31 7.42
CA ILE A 102 -0.61 -4.29 6.53
C ILE A 102 -0.06 -5.67 6.87
N LYS A 103 -0.97 -6.57 7.22
CA LYS A 103 -0.66 -8.00 7.44
C LYS A 103 -0.83 -8.73 6.11
N CYS A 104 0.29 -9.12 5.51
CA CYS A 104 0.31 -9.81 4.23
C CYS A 104 0.02 -11.29 4.46
N LYS A 105 -0.96 -11.86 3.75
CA LYS A 105 -1.27 -13.30 3.81
C LYS A 105 -0.56 -14.08 2.70
N SER A 106 0.01 -13.37 1.73
CA SER A 106 0.69 -13.93 0.58
C SER A 106 1.80 -13.00 0.07
N SER A 107 2.70 -13.53 -0.75
CA SER A 107 3.67 -12.72 -1.50
C SER A 107 2.99 -11.73 -2.46
N GLU A 108 1.80 -12.07 -2.95
CA GLU A 108 0.99 -11.23 -3.81
C GLU A 108 0.47 -9.98 -3.07
N ASP A 109 0.03 -10.14 -1.81
CA ASP A 109 -0.37 -9.01 -0.96
C ASP A 109 0.81 -8.07 -0.70
N LEU A 110 1.98 -8.63 -0.41
CA LEU A 110 3.20 -7.86 -0.17
C LEU A 110 3.60 -7.08 -1.43
N LYS A 111 3.66 -7.76 -2.57
CA LYS A 111 4.00 -7.16 -3.87
C LYS A 111 3.04 -6.04 -4.24
N ASN A 112 1.74 -6.32 -4.23
CA ASN A 112 0.73 -5.34 -4.63
C ASN A 112 0.61 -4.20 -3.62
N GLY A 113 0.77 -4.50 -2.33
CA GLY A 113 0.84 -3.48 -1.28
C GLY A 113 2.01 -2.51 -1.49
N ILE A 114 3.22 -3.01 -1.76
CA ILE A 114 4.35 -2.14 -2.05
C ILE A 114 4.15 -1.38 -3.36
N ASN A 115 3.79 -2.10 -4.43
CA ASN A 115 3.63 -1.52 -5.76
C ASN A 115 2.54 -0.47 -5.84
N GLY A 116 1.43 -0.62 -5.10
CA GLY A 116 0.39 0.41 -5.07
C GLY A 116 0.92 1.73 -4.51
N ILE A 117 1.64 1.71 -3.38
CA ILE A 117 2.21 2.93 -2.78
C ILE A 117 3.32 3.51 -3.67
N THR A 118 4.26 2.69 -4.13
CA THR A 118 5.37 3.19 -4.94
C THR A 118 4.89 3.74 -6.28
N LYS A 119 3.92 3.09 -6.92
CA LYS A 119 3.33 3.55 -8.19
C LYS A 119 2.60 4.88 -8.01
N THR A 120 1.76 5.00 -6.99
CA THR A 120 1.07 6.27 -6.66
C THR A 120 2.06 7.44 -6.61
N LEU A 121 3.21 7.24 -5.97
CA LEU A 121 4.15 8.32 -5.71
C LEU A 121 5.11 8.60 -6.86
N THR A 122 5.34 7.65 -7.76
CA THR A 122 6.36 7.75 -8.82
C THR A 122 5.79 7.84 -10.23
N ALA A 123 4.60 7.29 -10.47
CA ALA A 123 3.98 7.28 -11.78
C ALA A 123 3.00 8.44 -11.95
N LYS A 124 3.02 9.07 -13.12
CA LYS A 124 1.98 10.03 -13.53
C LYS A 124 0.83 9.29 -14.20
N GLY A 125 -0.39 9.59 -13.78
CA GLY A 125 -1.62 9.07 -14.34
C GLY A 125 -2.48 10.16 -15.00
N MET A 126 -3.62 9.75 -15.55
CA MET A 126 -4.68 10.67 -15.96
C MET A 126 -5.29 11.38 -14.75
N VAL A 127 -5.44 10.65 -13.64
CA VAL A 127 -5.78 11.17 -12.32
C VAL A 127 -4.65 10.72 -11.39
N THR A 128 -3.85 11.67 -10.92
CA THR A 128 -2.67 11.40 -10.10
C THR A 128 -2.99 11.72 -8.64
N LEU A 129 -2.53 10.87 -7.74
CA LEU A 129 -2.56 11.07 -6.29
C LEU A 129 -1.13 11.29 -5.79
N ASP A 130 -0.97 11.97 -4.67
CA ASP A 130 0.33 12.32 -4.11
C ASP A 130 0.54 11.81 -2.67
N LEU A 131 1.62 12.28 -2.04
CA LEU A 131 1.94 11.92 -0.65
C LEU A 131 0.98 12.56 0.36
N ALA A 132 0.43 13.74 0.09
CA ALA A 132 -0.53 14.39 0.96
C ALA A 132 -1.88 13.65 0.95
N ASP A 133 -2.27 13.09 -0.20
CA ASP A 133 -3.42 12.20 -0.33
C ASP A 133 -3.25 10.93 0.52
N LEU A 134 -2.06 10.30 0.45
CA LEU A 134 -1.73 9.16 1.31
C LEU A 134 -1.81 9.54 2.80
N LYS A 135 -1.19 10.66 3.22
CA LYS A 135 -1.26 11.14 4.61
C LYS A 135 -2.69 11.46 5.07
N THR A 136 -3.60 11.76 4.15
CA THR A 136 -5.02 12.02 4.47
C THR A 136 -5.77 10.72 4.78
N VAL A 137 -5.50 9.65 4.02
CA VAL A 137 -6.15 8.34 4.20
C VAL A 137 -5.49 7.53 5.32
N PHE A 138 -4.17 7.44 5.31
CA PHE A 138 -3.38 6.71 6.30
C PHE A 138 -3.00 7.63 7.44
N GLN A 139 -3.79 7.60 8.51
CA GLN A 139 -3.48 8.29 9.76
C GLN A 139 -2.87 7.31 10.76
N LYS A 140 -1.98 7.80 11.63
CA LYS A 140 -1.41 7.00 12.73
C LYS A 140 -2.51 6.16 13.40
N THR A 141 -2.24 4.85 13.60
CA THR A 141 -3.19 3.80 14.08
C THR A 141 -4.01 3.06 13.02
N SER A 142 -3.74 3.25 11.73
CA SER A 142 -4.47 2.56 10.67
C SER A 142 -4.14 1.08 10.58
N LYS A 143 -5.10 0.22 10.98
CA LYS A 143 -5.14 -1.16 10.52
C LYS A 143 -5.61 -1.16 9.07
N SER A 144 -4.72 -1.57 8.17
CA SER A 144 -4.95 -1.46 6.74
C SER A 144 -4.96 -2.83 6.07
N PHE A 145 -5.78 -2.96 5.03
CA PHE A 145 -5.93 -4.17 4.24
C PHE A 145 -5.71 -3.83 2.78
N VAL A 146 -5.08 -4.73 2.02
CA VAL A 146 -4.90 -4.58 0.57
C VAL A 146 -5.86 -5.53 -0.12
N ILE A 147 -6.63 -4.98 -1.06
CA ILE A 147 -7.41 -5.75 -2.04
C ILE A 147 -6.78 -5.52 -3.40
N PHE A 148 -6.55 -6.60 -4.12
CA PHE A 148 -6.13 -6.57 -5.52
C PHE A 148 -7.17 -7.32 -6.35
N GLU A 149 -7.58 -6.75 -7.47
CA GLU A 149 -8.43 -7.42 -8.46
C GLU A 149 -7.95 -7.07 -9.86
N LYS A 150 -7.88 -8.08 -10.73
CA LYS A 150 -7.51 -7.94 -12.14
C LYS A 150 -8.61 -8.53 -13.01
N GLY A 151 -8.86 -7.93 -14.15
CA GLY A 151 -9.89 -8.39 -15.07
C GLY A 151 -9.74 -7.85 -16.47
N ASN A 152 -10.80 -8.06 -17.24
CA ASN A 152 -10.94 -7.58 -18.60
C ASN A 152 -12.20 -6.69 -18.69
N LEU A 153 -12.10 -5.57 -19.38
CA LEU A 153 -13.17 -4.59 -19.60
C LEU A 153 -14.33 -5.16 -20.43
N GLU A 154 -14.09 -6.16 -21.26
CA GLU A 154 -15.14 -6.88 -22.01
C GLU A 154 -15.98 -7.79 -21.10
N THR A 155 -15.41 -8.25 -19.99
CA THR A 155 -16.07 -9.08 -18.97
C THR A 155 -16.13 -8.34 -17.64
N PHE A 156 -16.50 -7.05 -17.70
CA PHE A 156 -16.43 -6.16 -16.55
C PHE A 156 -17.34 -6.57 -15.39
N ASP A 157 -18.50 -7.18 -15.69
CA ASP A 157 -19.41 -7.69 -14.66
C ASP A 157 -18.78 -8.80 -13.80
N ASP A 158 -17.98 -9.69 -14.40
CA ASP A 158 -17.24 -10.73 -13.66
C ASP A 158 -16.18 -10.10 -12.74
N PHE A 159 -15.49 -9.06 -13.23
CA PHE A 159 -14.54 -8.29 -12.43
C PHE A 159 -15.23 -7.63 -11.23
N LEU A 160 -16.40 -6.99 -11.43
CA LEU A 160 -17.17 -6.39 -10.35
C LEU A 160 -17.65 -7.44 -9.35
N GLN A 161 -18.09 -8.61 -9.81
CA GLN A 161 -18.54 -9.68 -8.93
C GLN A 161 -17.38 -10.25 -8.09
N ASN A 162 -16.19 -10.40 -8.65
CA ASN A 162 -15.01 -10.82 -7.88
C ASN A 162 -14.60 -9.78 -6.83
N LEU A 163 -14.59 -8.50 -7.22
CA LEU A 163 -14.33 -7.39 -6.30
C LEU A 163 -15.35 -7.39 -5.15
N LYS A 164 -16.63 -7.56 -5.47
CA LYS A 164 -17.72 -7.65 -4.49
C LYS A 164 -17.44 -8.70 -3.42
N LEU A 165 -17.11 -9.93 -3.85
CA LEU A 165 -16.87 -11.05 -2.94
C LEU A 165 -15.70 -10.78 -1.99
N LYS A 166 -14.66 -10.07 -2.44
CA LYS A 166 -13.53 -9.66 -1.60
C LYS A 166 -13.95 -8.61 -0.57
N LEU A 167 -14.75 -7.63 -0.96
CA LEU A 167 -15.24 -6.56 -0.08
C LEU A 167 -16.23 -7.07 0.97
N GLU A 168 -17.04 -8.08 0.66
CA GLU A 168 -18.01 -8.67 1.59
C GLU A 168 -17.37 -9.36 2.81
N THR A 169 -16.05 -9.55 2.80
CA THR A 169 -15.29 -10.09 3.95
C THR A 169 -15.04 -9.07 5.06
N PHE A 170 -15.32 -7.78 4.81
CA PHE A 170 -15.09 -6.68 5.77
C PHE A 170 -16.28 -6.49 6.72
N ASP A 171 -15.99 -5.97 7.91
CA ASP A 171 -17.00 -5.74 8.95
C ASP A 171 -17.78 -4.47 8.67
N LYS A 172 -19.07 -4.63 8.31
CA LYS A 172 -19.97 -3.52 7.98
C LYS A 172 -20.25 -2.56 9.15
N ASN A 173 -19.96 -2.97 10.38
CA ASN A 173 -20.13 -2.10 11.56
C ASN A 173 -18.96 -1.13 11.75
N LYS A 174 -17.86 -1.33 11.02
CA LYS A 174 -16.71 -0.44 11.06
C LYS A 174 -16.79 0.62 9.98
N THR A 175 -16.11 1.72 10.21
CA THR A 175 -15.95 2.79 9.23
C THR A 175 -14.59 2.66 8.58
N TYR A 176 -14.51 2.93 7.27
CA TYR A 176 -13.29 2.77 6.50
C TYR A 176 -12.93 4.04 5.74
N LYS A 177 -11.64 4.22 5.45
CA LYS A 177 -11.17 5.11 4.39
C LYS A 177 -10.63 4.24 3.25
N ILE A 178 -10.84 4.68 2.02
CA ILE A 178 -10.49 3.91 0.82
C ILE A 178 -9.49 4.72 0.00
N PHE A 179 -8.37 4.08 -0.34
CA PHE A 179 -7.40 4.59 -1.30
C PHE A 179 -7.32 3.61 -2.48
N LEU A 180 -7.83 4.01 -3.65
CA LEU A 180 -7.99 3.14 -4.82
C LEU A 180 -7.06 3.54 -5.96
N ASN A 181 -6.14 2.66 -6.33
CA ASN A 181 -5.34 2.81 -7.53
C ASN A 181 -5.95 1.99 -8.67
N ILE A 182 -6.35 2.65 -9.75
CA ILE A 182 -6.85 2.02 -10.96
C ILE A 182 -5.78 2.07 -12.04
N THR A 183 -5.47 0.92 -12.61
CA THR A 183 -4.64 0.79 -13.80
C THR A 183 -5.44 0.09 -14.88
N ALA A 184 -5.61 0.71 -16.04
CA ALA A 184 -6.44 0.13 -17.10
C ALA A 184 -5.91 0.41 -18.50
N GLY A 185 -6.46 -0.32 -19.47
CA GLY A 185 -6.27 -0.07 -20.89
C GLY A 185 -6.98 1.18 -21.39
N LYS A 186 -6.73 1.54 -22.65
CA LYS A 186 -7.33 2.73 -23.28
C LYS A 186 -8.86 2.67 -23.40
N ASN A 187 -9.46 1.49 -23.31
CA ASN A 187 -10.92 1.32 -23.44
C ASN A 187 -11.67 1.50 -22.12
N ILE A 188 -10.99 1.87 -21.02
CA ILE A 188 -11.66 2.15 -19.74
C ILE A 188 -12.63 3.32 -19.87
N GLU A 189 -13.85 3.13 -19.39
CA GLU A 189 -14.86 4.17 -19.35
C GLU A 189 -15.05 4.74 -17.93
N LEU A 190 -15.46 6.00 -17.86
CA LEU A 190 -15.77 6.64 -16.56
C LEU A 190 -16.94 5.96 -15.84
N THR A 191 -17.88 5.37 -16.58
CA THR A 191 -18.99 4.55 -16.07
C THR A 191 -18.48 3.36 -15.28
N GLN A 192 -17.47 2.65 -15.80
CA GLN A 192 -16.84 1.52 -15.12
C GLN A 192 -16.14 1.95 -13.82
N ILE A 193 -15.44 3.08 -13.83
CA ILE A 193 -14.83 3.65 -12.60
C ILE A 193 -15.91 3.99 -11.57
N LYS A 194 -17.03 4.57 -12.01
CA LYS A 194 -18.18 4.87 -11.16
C LYS A 194 -18.80 3.61 -10.56
N ASP A 195 -18.89 2.53 -11.32
CA ASP A 195 -19.44 1.25 -10.83
C ASP A 195 -18.53 0.59 -9.79
N ILE A 196 -17.20 0.69 -9.95
CA ILE A 196 -16.21 0.28 -8.93
C ILE A 196 -16.40 1.08 -7.65
N ALA A 197 -16.48 2.41 -7.74
CA ALA A 197 -16.70 3.25 -6.58
C ALA A 197 -18.02 2.88 -5.90
N LYS A 198 -19.12 2.78 -6.67
CA LYS A 198 -20.45 2.44 -6.16
C LYS A 198 -20.49 1.09 -5.43
N ILE A 199 -19.85 0.06 -5.95
CA ILE A 199 -19.85 -1.25 -5.28
C ILE A 199 -19.05 -1.20 -3.98
N MET A 200 -17.93 -0.49 -3.95
CA MET A 200 -17.11 -0.31 -2.74
C MET A 200 -17.87 0.45 -1.66
N THR A 201 -18.50 1.57 -2.00
CA THR A 201 -19.24 2.41 -1.04
C THR A 201 -20.60 1.82 -0.61
N ASN A 202 -21.15 0.89 -1.38
CA ASN A 202 -22.36 0.15 -0.98
C ASN A 202 -22.06 -0.95 0.06
N ILE A 203 -20.83 -1.46 0.07
CA ILE A 203 -20.43 -2.60 0.92
C ILE A 203 -19.68 -2.11 2.16
N LEU A 204 -18.77 -1.16 1.96
CA LEU A 204 -17.98 -0.54 3.01
C LEU A 204 -18.68 0.74 3.45
N ASN A 205 -18.81 0.94 4.75
CA ASN A 205 -19.22 2.23 5.29
C ASN A 205 -18.01 3.18 5.23
N GLU A 206 -17.84 3.89 4.11
CA GLU A 206 -16.67 4.75 3.90
C GLU A 206 -16.86 6.16 4.44
N ARG A 207 -15.79 6.70 5.04
CA ARG A 207 -15.68 8.10 5.46
C ARG A 207 -14.96 8.96 4.43
N ALA A 208 -14.02 8.36 3.70
CA ALA A 208 -13.25 9.03 2.66
C ALA A 208 -12.93 8.03 1.54
N PHE A 209 -12.94 8.52 0.31
CA PHE A 209 -12.63 7.75 -0.88
C PHE A 209 -11.73 8.59 -1.80
N LEU A 210 -10.45 8.21 -1.89
CA LEU A 210 -9.50 8.79 -2.84
C LEU A 210 -9.19 7.75 -3.92
N TRP A 211 -9.05 8.19 -5.16
CA TRP A 211 -8.75 7.31 -6.27
C TRP A 211 -7.85 7.96 -7.32
N GLY A 212 -7.00 7.14 -7.92
CA GLY A 212 -6.11 7.50 -9.02
C GLY A 212 -6.34 6.60 -10.22
N LEU A 213 -5.98 7.09 -11.41
CA LEU A 213 -6.13 6.36 -12.67
C LEU A 213 -4.87 6.51 -13.53
N GLN A 214 -4.29 5.37 -13.90
CA GLN A 214 -3.26 5.29 -14.93
C GLN A 214 -3.74 4.46 -16.12
N ILE A 215 -3.53 5.00 -17.33
CA ILE A 215 -3.88 4.33 -18.59
C ILE A 215 -2.62 3.83 -19.26
N TYR A 216 -2.63 2.55 -19.66
CA TYR A 216 -1.58 1.90 -20.44
C TYR A 216 -2.16 1.50 -21.81
N PRO A 217 -1.96 2.33 -22.86
CA PRO A 217 -2.64 2.16 -24.14
C PRO A 217 -2.33 0.86 -24.88
N GLU A 218 -1.18 0.25 -24.60
CA GLU A 218 -0.69 -0.97 -25.24
C GLU A 218 -1.50 -2.23 -24.91
N ASN A 219 -2.31 -2.18 -23.85
CA ASN A 219 -3.07 -3.32 -23.38
C ASN A 219 -4.53 -2.87 -23.29
N GLU A 220 -5.29 -3.05 -24.36
CA GLU A 220 -6.49 -2.21 -24.60
C GLU A 220 -7.63 -2.44 -23.60
N ASN A 221 -7.82 -3.70 -23.20
CA ASN A 221 -8.99 -4.15 -22.45
C ASN A 221 -8.68 -4.63 -21.03
N PHE A 222 -7.45 -4.50 -20.51
CA PHE A 222 -7.21 -4.93 -19.12
C PHE A 222 -7.68 -3.89 -18.11
N ILE A 223 -8.03 -4.36 -16.92
CA ILE A 223 -8.20 -3.54 -15.73
C ILE A 223 -7.53 -4.21 -14.55
N ASN A 224 -6.90 -3.41 -13.71
CA ASN A 224 -6.30 -3.81 -12.47
C ASN A 224 -6.57 -2.75 -11.41
N ILE A 225 -6.95 -3.17 -10.22
CA ILE A 225 -7.09 -2.29 -9.07
C ILE A 225 -6.24 -2.77 -7.89
N ILE A 226 -5.69 -1.80 -7.16
CA ILE A 226 -5.13 -2.00 -5.83
C ILE A 226 -5.88 -1.03 -4.91
N ALA A 227 -6.66 -1.58 -3.99
CA ALA A 227 -7.39 -0.80 -2.99
C ALA A 227 -6.78 -1.02 -1.61
N TYR A 228 -6.47 0.06 -0.91
CA TYR A 228 -6.17 0.04 0.51
C TYR A 228 -7.44 0.39 1.27
N ILE A 229 -7.90 -0.56 2.07
CA ILE A 229 -9.05 -0.38 2.96
C ILE A 229 -8.48 -0.12 4.35
N VAL A 230 -8.67 1.10 4.83
CA VAL A 230 -8.08 1.58 6.08
C VAL A 230 -9.17 1.67 7.13
N GLU A 231 -9.04 0.90 8.22
CA GLU A 231 -9.99 0.95 9.33
C GLU A 231 -9.88 2.30 10.05
N ASP A 232 -10.96 3.07 10.05
CA ASP A 232 -11.02 4.37 10.73
C ASP A 232 -11.34 4.15 12.21
N SER A 233 -10.33 4.30 13.07
CA SER A 233 -10.43 4.01 14.51
C SER A 233 -11.05 5.16 15.33
N VAL A 234 -11.78 6.08 14.69
CA VAL A 234 -12.34 7.25 15.38
C VAL A 234 -13.37 6.79 16.40
N LYS A 235 -12.97 6.88 17.67
CA LYS A 235 -13.87 7.00 18.82
C LYS A 235 -14.40 8.42 18.92
#